data_AF-A0A4U1MLB6-F1
#
_entry.id   AF-A0A4U1MLB6-F1
#
_cell.length_a   1.000
_cell.length_b   1.000
_cell.length_c   1.000
_cell.angle_alpha   90.00
_cell.angle_beta   90.00
_cell.angle_gamma   90.00
#
_symmetry.space_group_name_H-M   'P 1'
#
loop_
_entity.id
_entity.type
_entity.pdbx_description
1 polymer ?
#
loop_
_entity_poly.entity_id
_entity_poly.type
_entity_poly.pdbx_seq_one_letter_code
_entity_poly.pdbx_strand_id
1 'polypeptide(L)'
;MKATLQAILLISLFCIFGFTFWLASWTASYLPYSDDWKDHVVFTPASTEDPSQIYMVDMYLYAFRYSPFITIVCTLSFIVIVVVLFLLVKAFWEEKVSKKIKEV
;
A
#
# COMPACT_ATOMS: atom_id res chain seq x y z
N MET A 1 24.56 15.89 -2.77
CA MET A 1 23.59 15.97 -3.89
C MET A 1 22.82 14.65 -4.11
N LYS A 2 23.47 13.48 -4.17
CA LYS A 2 22.77 12.18 -4.34
C LYS A 2 21.78 11.83 -3.21
N ALA A 3 22.19 11.98 -1.95
CA ALA A 3 21.33 11.65 -0.79
C ALA A 3 20.10 12.56 -0.68
N THR A 4 20.26 13.86 -0.94
CA THR A 4 19.16 14.84 -0.95
C THR A 4 18.13 14.51 -2.03
N LEU A 5 18.58 14.13 -3.24
CA LEU A 5 17.70 13.71 -4.32
C LEU A 5 16.93 12.43 -3.98
N GLN A 6 17.59 11.44 -3.38
CA GLN A 6 16.94 10.21 -2.92
C GLN A 6 15.88 10.47 -1.85
N ALA A 7 16.18 11.36 -0.90
CA ALA A 7 15.22 11.76 0.13
C ALA A 7 13.99 12.47 -0.48
N ILE A 8 14.19 13.38 -1.43
CA ILE A 8 13.10 14.06 -2.14
C ILE A 8 12.23 13.04 -2.89
N LEU A 9 12.84 12.11 -3.65
CA LEU A 9 12.09 11.08 -4.38
C LEU A 9 11.29 10.18 -3.45
N LEU A 10 11.85 9.81 -2.29
CA LEU A 10 11.17 8.99 -1.30
C LEU A 10 9.97 9.73 -0.72
N ILE A 11 10.14 11.02 -0.34
CA ILE A 11 9.05 11.85 0.17
C ILE A 11 7.95 11.99 -0.89
N SER A 12 8.30 12.26 -2.15
CA SER A 12 7.34 12.33 -3.24
C SER A 12 6.58 11.01 -3.44
N LEU A 13 7.27 9.86 -3.38
CA LEU A 13 6.64 8.54 -3.45
C LEU A 13 5.66 8.32 -2.28
N PHE A 14 6.02 8.71 -1.07
CA PHE A 14 5.11 8.64 0.08
C PHE A 14 3.89 9.53 -0.09
N CYS A 15 4.02 10.74 -0.65
CA CYS A 15 2.88 11.60 -0.95
C CYS A 15 1.95 10.98 -2.00
N ILE A 16 2.52 10.41 -3.08
CA ILE A 16 1.75 9.72 -4.12
C ILE A 16 1.02 8.51 -3.53
N PHE A 17 1.72 7.69 -2.75
CA PHE A 17 1.13 6.54 -2.07
C PHE A 17 0.01 6.98 -1.12
N GLY A 18 0.25 7.96 -0.24
CA GLY A 18 -0.74 8.43 0.72
C GLY A 18 -2.01 8.98 0.05
N PHE A 19 -1.85 9.78 -1.01
CA PHE A 19 -2.99 10.33 -1.75
C PHE A 19 -3.79 9.25 -2.48
N THR A 20 -3.10 8.33 -3.18
CA THR A 20 -3.76 7.25 -3.92
C THR A 20 -4.37 6.19 -3.00
N PHE A 21 -3.75 5.93 -1.85
CA PHE A 21 -4.29 5.08 -0.79
C PHE A 21 -5.56 5.68 -0.20
N TRP A 22 -5.58 6.99 0.06
CA TRP A 22 -6.77 7.68 0.53
C TRP A 22 -7.91 7.59 -0.48
N LEU A 23 -7.64 7.83 -1.77
CA LEU A 23 -8.64 7.70 -2.83
C LEU A 23 -9.16 6.26 -2.97
N ALA A 24 -8.26 5.26 -2.97
CA ALA A 24 -8.66 3.86 -3.05
C ALA A 24 -9.50 3.45 -1.83
N SER A 25 -9.14 3.91 -0.64
CA SER A 25 -9.90 3.67 0.60
C SER A 25 -11.27 4.35 0.56
N TRP A 26 -11.35 5.54 -0.03
CA TRP A 26 -12.60 6.24 -0.26
C TRP A 26 -13.51 5.48 -1.24
N THR A 27 -12.98 4.95 -2.33
CA THR A 27 -13.75 4.08 -3.23
C THR A 27 -14.19 2.80 -2.51
N ALA A 28 -13.29 2.18 -1.76
CA ALA A 28 -13.57 0.96 -1.00
C ALA A 28 -14.66 1.13 0.06
N SER A 29 -14.77 2.32 0.67
CA SER A 29 -15.75 2.57 1.72
C SER A 29 -17.20 2.57 1.21
N TYR A 30 -17.45 2.71 -0.09
CA TYR A 30 -18.79 2.60 -0.65
C TYR A 30 -19.34 1.17 -0.64
N LEU A 31 -18.48 0.14 -0.63
CA LEU A 31 -18.90 -1.26 -0.72
C LEU A 31 -19.86 -1.67 0.41
N PRO A 32 -19.58 -1.42 1.71
CA PRO A 32 -20.51 -1.78 2.78
C PRO A 32 -21.85 -1.01 2.75
N TYR A 33 -21.91 0.13 2.06
CA TYR A 33 -23.12 0.95 1.96
C TYR A 33 -23.95 0.67 0.71
N SER A 34 -23.47 -0.18 -0.20
CA SER A 34 -24.22 -0.49 -1.41
C SER A 34 -25.26 -1.57 -1.14
N ASP A 35 -26.47 -1.41 -1.68
CA ASP A 35 -27.57 -2.38 -1.49
C ASP A 35 -27.22 -3.76 -2.11
N ASP A 36 -26.34 -3.77 -3.10
CA ASP A 36 -25.87 -4.91 -3.89
C ASP A 36 -24.48 -5.41 -3.46
N TRP A 37 -23.98 -5.05 -2.27
CA TRP A 37 -22.60 -5.35 -1.84
C TRP A 37 -22.22 -6.84 -1.95
N LYS A 38 -23.20 -7.75 -1.78
CA LYS A 38 -23.01 -9.19 -1.89
C LYS A 38 -22.60 -9.64 -3.30
N ASP A 39 -22.94 -8.88 -4.34
CA ASP A 39 -22.57 -9.17 -5.72
C ASP A 39 -21.12 -8.74 -6.05
N HIS A 40 -20.50 -7.98 -5.15
CA HIS A 40 -19.17 -7.43 -5.31
C HIS A 40 -18.09 -8.15 -4.48
N VAL A 41 -18.48 -9.01 -3.54
CA VAL A 41 -17.56 -9.78 -2.70
C VAL A 41 -17.25 -11.14 -3.31
N VAL A 42 -16.01 -11.61 -3.12
CA VAL A 42 -15.54 -12.91 -3.62
C VAL A 42 -15.12 -13.82 -2.45
N PHE A 43 -14.50 -13.26 -1.42
CA PHE A 43 -13.94 -14.01 -0.30
C PHE A 43 -14.80 -13.98 0.96
N THR A 44 -15.56 -12.91 1.16
CA THR A 44 -16.47 -12.76 2.30
C THR A 44 -17.57 -13.83 2.22
N PRO A 45 -17.81 -14.60 3.29
CA PRO A 45 -18.84 -15.64 3.29
C PRO A 45 -20.24 -15.09 2.96
N ALA A 46 -21.01 -15.85 2.17
CA ALA A 46 -22.39 -15.49 1.84
C ALA A 46 -23.32 -15.45 3.07
N SER A 47 -22.93 -16.14 4.15
CA SER A 47 -23.61 -16.14 5.45
C SER A 47 -23.44 -14.83 6.21
N THR A 48 -22.56 -13.93 5.78
CA THR A 48 -22.40 -12.62 6.39
C THR A 48 -23.63 -11.76 6.11
N GLU A 49 -24.31 -11.36 7.18
CA GLU A 49 -25.49 -10.49 7.11
C GLU A 49 -25.12 -9.02 7.33
N ASP A 50 -24.05 -8.76 8.08
CA ASP A 50 -23.57 -7.42 8.40
C ASP A 50 -22.50 -6.96 7.38
N PRO A 51 -22.78 -5.90 6.58
CA PRO A 51 -21.82 -5.36 5.62
C PRO A 51 -20.53 -4.82 6.27
N SER A 52 -20.54 -4.52 7.58
CA SER A 52 -19.35 -4.08 8.30
C SER A 52 -18.29 -5.19 8.44
N GLN A 53 -18.69 -6.45 8.24
CA GLN A 53 -17.82 -7.63 8.35
C GLN A 53 -17.22 -8.04 6.99
N ILE A 54 -17.40 -7.24 5.94
CA ILE A 54 -16.78 -7.48 4.64
C ILE A 54 -15.26 -7.49 4.78
N TYR A 55 -14.61 -8.48 4.20
CA TYR A 55 -13.17 -8.61 4.26
C TYR A 55 -12.47 -7.47 3.53
N MET A 56 -11.38 -6.97 4.11
CA MET A 56 -10.57 -5.90 3.49
C MET A 56 -10.06 -6.27 2.10
N VAL A 57 -9.86 -7.57 1.82
CA VAL A 57 -9.47 -8.05 0.48
C VAL A 57 -10.57 -7.76 -0.53
N ASP A 58 -11.83 -8.01 -0.19
CA ASP A 58 -12.95 -7.69 -1.08
C ASP A 58 -13.13 -6.18 -1.25
N MET A 59 -12.93 -5.40 -0.18
CA MET A 59 -12.91 -3.94 -0.26
C MET A 59 -11.83 -3.42 -1.22
N TYR A 60 -10.63 -4.01 -1.18
CA TYR A 60 -9.55 -3.71 -2.11
C TYR A 60 -9.91 -4.12 -3.54
N LEU A 61 -10.49 -5.30 -3.75
CA LEU A 61 -10.91 -5.77 -5.07
C LEU A 61 -12.03 -4.92 -5.67
N TYR A 62 -12.96 -4.46 -4.85
CA TYR A 62 -13.98 -3.49 -5.24
C TYR A 62 -13.34 -2.18 -5.71
N ALA A 63 -12.43 -1.61 -4.92
CA ALA A 63 -11.70 -0.41 -5.32
C ALA A 63 -10.84 -0.64 -6.58
N PHE A 64 -10.28 -1.83 -6.77
CA PHE A 64 -9.57 -2.21 -7.99
C PHE A 64 -10.52 -2.26 -9.20
N ARG A 65 -11.74 -2.76 -9.04
CA ARG A 65 -12.74 -2.84 -10.11
C ARG A 65 -13.27 -1.47 -10.52
N TYR A 66 -13.57 -0.61 -9.54
CA TYR A 66 -14.18 0.71 -9.78
C TYR A 66 -13.17 1.83 -10.06
N SER A 67 -11.96 1.73 -9.53
CA SER A 67 -10.89 2.73 -9.71
C SER A 67 -9.54 2.06 -9.99
N PRO A 68 -9.43 1.27 -11.08
CA PRO A 68 -8.27 0.42 -11.34
C PRO A 68 -6.97 1.21 -11.41
N PHE A 69 -6.98 2.37 -12.08
CA PHE A 69 -5.79 3.20 -12.22
C PHE A 69 -5.24 3.67 -10.85
N ILE A 70 -6.12 4.17 -9.97
CA ILE A 70 -5.74 4.65 -8.64
C ILE A 70 -5.19 3.48 -7.81
N THR A 71 -5.88 2.34 -7.84
CA THR A 71 -5.48 1.17 -7.06
C THR A 71 -4.15 0.59 -7.55
N ILE A 72 -3.91 0.56 -8.87
CA ILE A 72 -2.62 0.15 -9.46
C ILE A 72 -1.49 1.10 -9.03
N VAL A 73 -1.69 2.41 -9.12
CA VAL A 73 -0.67 3.39 -8.70
C VAL A 73 -0.39 3.28 -7.20
N CYS A 74 -1.43 3.09 -6.38
CA CYS A 74 -1.30 2.84 -4.95
C CYS A 74 -0.47 1.57 -4.66
N THR A 75 -0.77 0.45 -5.32
CA THR A 75 -0.06 -0.81 -5.13
C THR A 75 1.38 -0.74 -5.61
N LEU A 76 1.63 -0.15 -6.79
CA LEU A 76 2.98 0.00 -7.32
C LEU A 76 3.85 0.93 -6.45
N SER A 77 3.29 2.07 -6.02
CA SER A 77 4.02 2.99 -5.13
C SER A 77 4.36 2.33 -3.79
N PHE A 78 3.44 1.55 -3.22
CA PHE A 78 3.72 0.74 -2.02
C PHE A 78 4.88 -0.24 -2.23
N ILE A 79 4.86 -1.01 -3.33
CA ILE A 79 5.92 -1.98 -3.65
C ILE A 79 7.27 -1.27 -3.77
N VAL A 80 7.32 -0.14 -4.48
CA VAL A 80 8.56 0.64 -4.63
C VAL A 80 9.06 1.14 -3.28
N ILE A 81 8.18 1.67 -2.42
CA ILE A 81 8.55 2.12 -1.07
C ILE A 81 9.15 0.97 -0.26
N VAL A 82 8.51 -0.20 -0.25
CA VAL A 82 8.99 -1.38 0.49
C VAL A 82 10.38 -1.81 0.00
N VAL A 83 10.58 -1.88 -1.32
CA VAL A 83 11.88 -2.24 -1.91
C VAL A 83 12.95 -1.21 -1.54
N VAL A 84 12.65 0.08 -1.64
CA VAL A 84 13.61 1.14 -1.29
C VAL A 84 13.97 1.09 0.20
N LEU A 85 12.99 0.93 1.09
CA LEU A 85 13.24 0.80 2.52
C LEU A 85 14.10 -0.42 2.84
N PHE A 86 13.82 -1.56 2.22
CA PHE A 86 14.62 -2.77 2.38
C PHE A 86 16.09 -2.54 1.96
N LEU A 87 16.32 -1.92 0.81
CA LEU A 87 17.67 -1.60 0.32
C LEU A 87 18.41 -0.63 1.24
N LEU A 88 17.71 0.38 1.79
CA LEU A 88 18.29 1.31 2.75
C LEU A 88 18.69 0.61 4.04
N VAL A 89 17.80 -0.21 4.62
CA VAL A 89 18.08 -0.98 5.84
C VAL A 89 19.28 -1.90 5.63
N LYS A 90 19.34 -2.59 4.48
CA LYS A 90 20.48 -3.43 4.12
C LYS A 90 21.80 -2.63 4.06
N ALA A 91 21.80 -1.48 3.39
CA ALA A 91 23.00 -0.65 3.27
C ALA A 91 23.49 -0.12 4.64
N PHE A 92 22.56 0.33 5.49
CA PHE A 92 22.88 0.73 6.87
C PHE A 92 23.45 -0.42 7.69
N TRP A 93 22.93 -1.64 7.51
CA TRP A 93 23.45 -2.82 8.18
C TRP A 93 24.87 -3.15 7.74
N GLU A 94 25.16 -3.15 6.44
CA GLU A 94 26.49 -3.43 5.88
C GLU A 94 27.54 -2.41 6.36
N GLU A 95 27.18 -1.12 6.43
CA GLU A 95 28.07 -0.08 6.95
C GLU A 95 28.41 -0.29 8.43
N LYS A 96 27.41 -0.66 9.23
CA LYS A 96 27.59 -0.95 10.67
C LYS A 96 28.50 -2.16 10.90
N VAL A 97 28.35 -3.21 10.09
CA VAL A 97 29.20 -4.41 10.14
C VAL A 97 30.65 -4.06 9.75
N SER A 98 30.83 -3.28 8.67
CA SER A 98 32.16 -2.87 8.19
C SER A 98 32.93 -2.05 9.23
N LYS A 99 32.25 -1.12 9.92
CA LYS A 99 32.84 -0.34 11.02
C LYS A 99 33.29 -1.23 12.18
N LYS A 100 32.45 -2.19 12.59
CA LYS A 100 32.76 -3.12 13.67
C LYS A 100 33.98 -4.01 13.38
N ILE A 101 34.20 -4.40 12.12
CA ILE A 101 35.37 -5.21 11.72
C ILE A 101 36.66 -4.40 11.77
N LYS A 102 36.63 -3.09 11.49
CA LYS A 102 37.82 -2.22 11.52
C LYS A 102 38.28 -1.84 12.94
N GLU A 103 37.41 -2.02 13.93
CA GLU A 103 37.70 -1.73 15.35
C GLU A 103 38.28 -2.95 16.10
N VAL A 104 38.36 -4.12 15.45
CA VAL A 104 38.94 -5.38 15.95
C VAL A 104 40.29 -5.61 15.29
#